data_AF-A0A367ISY3-F1
#
_entry.id   AF-A0A367ISY3-F1
#
_cell.length_a   1.000
_cell.length_b   1.000
_cell.length_c   1.000
_cell.angle_alpha   90.00
_cell.angle_beta   90.00
_cell.angle_gamma   90.00
#
_symmetry.space_group_name_H-M   'P 1'
#
loop_
_entity.id
_entity.type
_entity.pdbx_description
1 polymer ?
#
loop_
_entity_poly.entity_id
_entity_poly.type
_entity_poly.pdbx_seq_one_letter_code
_entity_poly.pdbx_strand_id
1 'polypeptide(L)'
;MSVHQVSCNNCLNDERICKILAEDQNIIDIITKNLLNVDKNTYSAHSAQLLANGISITYLPRLEVYSALPPIILRFQPCTNQDSMMNAIDQCFQVYQQTVETIFGLVCSVREQTVFVLLAEYRMVK
;
A
#
# COMPACT_ATOMS: atom_id res chain seq x y z
N MET A 1 11.81 -7.24 34.65
CA MET A 1 12.35 -6.59 33.44
C MET A 1 11.32 -5.58 32.98
N SER A 2 11.61 -4.28 33.11
CA SER A 2 10.68 -3.23 32.71
C SER A 2 10.84 -3.00 31.21
N VAL A 3 9.78 -3.25 30.45
CA VAL A 3 9.71 -2.88 29.04
C VAL A 3 9.58 -1.37 29.01
N HIS A 4 10.67 -0.67 28.70
CA HIS A 4 10.59 0.76 28.40
C HIS A 4 9.80 0.91 27.10
N GLN A 5 8.51 1.14 27.29
CA GLN A 5 7.64 1.70 26.27
C GLN A 5 8.18 3.09 25.96
N VAL A 6 8.92 3.22 24.85
CA VAL A 6 9.39 4.51 24.35
C VAL A 6 8.14 5.31 24.00
N SER A 7 7.77 6.20 24.92
CA SER A 7 6.66 7.15 24.76
C SER A 7 6.97 8.03 23.56
N CYS A 8 6.29 7.74 22.45
CA CYS A 8 6.50 8.41 21.18
C CYS A 8 5.75 9.75 21.17
N ASN A 9 6.38 10.80 21.69
CA ASN A 9 5.91 12.18 21.50
C ASN A 9 5.88 12.62 20.01
N ASN A 10 6.37 11.79 19.07
CA ASN A 10 6.35 12.01 17.62
C ASN A 10 5.23 11.25 16.86
N CYS A 11 4.43 10.38 17.51
CA CYS A 11 3.41 9.58 16.79
C CYS A 11 2.36 10.41 16.04
N LEU A 12 1.95 11.54 16.60
CA LEU A 12 0.94 12.42 16.00
C LEU A 12 1.41 13.05 14.68
N ASN A 13 2.72 13.29 14.53
CA ASN A 13 3.26 13.86 13.30
C ASN A 13 3.27 12.79 12.20
N ASP A 14 3.66 11.56 12.52
CA ASP A 14 3.77 10.50 11.54
C ASP A 14 2.41 10.02 11.03
N GLU A 15 1.40 9.94 11.89
CA GLU A 15 0.02 9.65 11.47
C GLU A 15 -0.49 10.72 10.50
N ARG A 16 -0.20 11.99 10.78
CA ARG A 16 -0.58 13.11 9.92
C ARG A 16 0.16 13.06 8.58
N ILE A 17 1.44 12.70 8.57
CA ILE A 17 2.20 12.50 7.34
C ILE A 17 1.63 11.33 6.53
N CYS A 18 1.37 10.18 7.16
CA CYS A 18 0.76 9.03 6.48
C CYS A 18 -0.57 9.41 5.83
N LYS A 19 -1.38 10.22 6.51
CA LYS A 19 -2.65 10.71 5.97
C LYS A 19 -2.47 11.66 4.79
N ILE A 20 -1.54 12.61 4.86
CA ILE A 20 -1.22 13.50 3.74
C ILE A 20 -0.77 12.70 2.51
N LEU A 21 0.11 11.72 2.71
CA LEU A 21 0.59 10.85 1.61
C LEU A 21 -0.55 9.98 1.06
N ALA A 22 -1.43 9.49 1.93
CA ALA A 22 -2.58 8.69 1.51
C ALA A 22 -3.58 9.47 0.65
N GLU A 23 -3.74 10.77 0.90
CA GLU A 23 -4.70 11.63 0.20
C GLU A 23 -4.13 12.23 -1.11
N ASP A 24 -2.82 12.15 -1.36
CA ASP A 24 -2.18 12.73 -2.53
C ASP A 24 -2.15 11.78 -3.73
N GLN A 25 -3.06 12.02 -4.69
CA GLN A 25 -3.15 11.29 -5.96
C GLN A 25 -1.83 11.33 -6.77
N ASN A 26 -0.99 12.36 -6.60
CA ASN A 26 0.29 12.41 -7.32
C ASN A 26 1.21 11.26 -6.91
N ILE A 27 1.08 10.75 -5.68
CA ILE A 27 1.94 9.67 -5.19
C ILE A 27 1.65 8.38 -5.94
N ILE A 28 0.38 7.98 -6.05
CA ILE A 28 0.02 6.80 -6.83
C ILE A 28 0.39 7.00 -8.31
N ASP A 29 0.18 8.19 -8.88
CA ASP A 29 0.52 8.46 -10.29
C ASP A 29 2.03 8.31 -10.55
N ILE A 30 2.88 8.81 -9.64
CA ILE A 30 4.34 8.64 -9.71
C ILE A 30 4.69 7.16 -9.59
N ILE A 31 4.13 6.45 -8.62
CA ILE A 31 4.40 5.03 -8.40
C ILE A 31 4.00 4.22 -9.62
N THR A 32 2.80 4.41 -10.16
CA THR A 32 2.28 3.65 -11.31
C THR A 32 3.02 3.98 -12.59
N LYS A 33 3.45 5.23 -12.78
CA LYS A 33 4.29 5.59 -13.93
C LYS A 33 5.64 4.88 -13.87
N ASN A 34 6.25 4.78 -12.69
CA ASN A 34 7.57 4.13 -12.56
C ASN A 34 7.49 2.60 -12.57
N LEU A 35 6.47 2.01 -11.94
CA LEU A 35 6.34 0.56 -11.81
C LEU A 35 5.71 -0.10 -13.05
N LEU A 36 4.69 0.54 -13.63
CA LEU A 36 3.85 -0.04 -14.69
C LEU A 36 3.90 0.73 -16.01
N ASN A 37 4.65 1.85 -16.06
CA ASN A 37 4.73 2.75 -17.22
C ASN A 37 3.37 3.25 -17.73
N VAL A 38 2.40 3.44 -16.83
CA VAL A 38 1.06 3.96 -17.16
C VAL A 38 0.97 5.46 -16.92
N ASP A 39 0.02 6.12 -17.57
CA ASP A 39 -0.17 7.56 -17.44
C ASP A 39 -0.87 7.95 -16.13
N LYS A 40 -0.79 9.24 -15.80
CA LYS A 40 -1.46 9.81 -14.63
C LYS A 40 -2.96 9.59 -14.70
N ASN A 41 -3.62 9.47 -13.55
CA ASN A 41 -5.05 9.18 -13.44
C ASN A 41 -5.51 7.84 -14.02
N THR A 42 -4.59 6.94 -14.39
CA THR A 42 -4.96 5.57 -14.79
C THR A 42 -5.60 4.80 -13.62
N TYR A 43 -5.22 5.12 -12.39
CA TYR A 43 -5.74 4.52 -11.17
C TYR A 43 -6.60 5.50 -10.38
N SER A 44 -7.57 4.96 -9.64
CA SER A 44 -8.38 5.70 -8.67
C SER A 44 -8.47 4.94 -7.35
N ALA A 45 -8.46 5.67 -6.23
CA ALA A 45 -8.69 5.09 -4.92
C ALA A 45 -10.08 4.44 -4.90
N HIS A 46 -10.13 3.16 -4.58
CA HIS A 46 -11.36 2.39 -4.45
C HIS A 46 -11.80 2.28 -3.00
N SER A 47 -10.85 1.99 -2.10
CA SER A 47 -11.11 1.92 -0.67
C SER A 47 -9.88 2.34 0.12
N ALA A 48 -10.11 2.90 1.31
CA ALA A 48 -9.08 3.22 2.28
C ALA A 48 -9.44 2.58 3.62
N GLN A 49 -8.44 1.98 4.26
CA GLN A 49 -8.56 1.33 5.56
C GLN A 49 -7.55 1.94 6.52
N LEU A 50 -8.06 2.46 7.65
CA LEU A 50 -7.21 2.84 8.77
C LEU A 50 -6.70 1.57 9.45
N LEU A 51 -5.38 1.47 9.61
CA LEU A 51 -4.70 0.41 10.32
C LEU A 51 -4.26 0.90 11.70
N ALA A 52 -3.94 -0.03 12.60
CA ALA A 52 -3.40 0.32 13.92
C ALA A 52 -2.09 1.12 13.85
N ASN A 53 -1.36 1.04 12.74
CA ASN A 53 -0.06 1.70 12.55
C ASN A 53 0.07 2.41 11.19
N GLY A 54 -1.02 2.90 10.61
CA GLY A 54 -0.95 3.57 9.32
C GLY A 54 -2.25 3.51 8.52
N ILE A 55 -2.12 3.65 7.20
CA ILE A 55 -3.26 3.67 6.28
C ILE A 55 -2.95 2.76 5.11
N SER A 56 -3.92 1.91 4.74
CA SER A 56 -3.89 1.11 3.51
C SER A 56 -4.89 1.67 2.52
N ILE A 57 -4.52 1.77 1.25
CA ILE A 57 -5.40 2.23 0.18
C ILE A 57 -5.33 1.24 -0.97
N THR A 58 -6.48 0.77 -1.40
CA THR A 58 -6.62 -0.04 -2.61
C THR A 58 -6.98 0.87 -3.77
N TYR A 59 -6.15 0.83 -4.80
CA TYR A 59 -6.32 1.50 -6.07
C TYR A 59 -6.72 0.49 -7.13
N LEU A 60 -7.74 0.83 -7.90
CA LEU A 60 -8.16 0.07 -9.07
C LEU A 60 -7.89 0.89 -10.35
N PRO A 61 -7.58 0.24 -11.48
CA PRO A 61 -7.55 0.92 -12.78
C PRO A 61 -8.91 1.59 -13.04
N ARG A 62 -8.97 2.64 -13.85
CA ARG A 62 -10.25 3.21 -14.29
C ARG A 62 -10.84 2.40 -15.45
N LEU A 63 -12.18 2.38 -15.57
CA LEU A 63 -12.97 1.51 -16.48
C LEU A 63 -12.48 1.48 -17.93
N GLU A 64 -11.88 2.56 -18.42
CA GLU A 64 -11.34 2.68 -19.78
C GLU A 64 -10.07 1.81 -20.01
N VAL A 65 -9.42 1.35 -18.94
CA VAL A 65 -8.13 0.63 -18.96
C VAL A 65 -8.19 -0.70 -18.18
N TYR A 66 -9.37 -1.09 -17.70
CA TYR A 66 -9.55 -2.17 -16.71
C TYR A 66 -9.05 -3.55 -17.14
N SER A 67 -8.96 -3.85 -18.43
CA SER A 67 -8.77 -5.25 -18.88
C SER A 67 -7.33 -5.76 -18.87
N ALA A 68 -6.35 -4.94 -18.50
CA ALA A 68 -4.93 -5.35 -18.56
C ALA A 68 -4.10 -4.94 -17.33
N LEU A 69 -4.67 -4.16 -16.41
CA LEU A 69 -3.91 -3.55 -15.32
C LEU A 69 -4.29 -4.14 -13.96
N PRO A 70 -3.30 -4.50 -13.13
CA PRO A 70 -3.51 -5.12 -11.84
C PRO A 70 -4.00 -4.09 -10.80
N PRO A 71 -4.79 -4.49 -9.80
CA PRO A 71 -5.02 -3.70 -8.59
C PRO A 71 -3.70 -3.38 -7.86
N ILE A 72 -3.67 -2.23 -7.18
CA ILE A 72 -2.52 -1.80 -6.39
C ILE A 72 -2.96 -1.49 -4.97
N ILE A 73 -2.24 -2.01 -3.97
CA ILE A 73 -2.45 -1.70 -2.57
C ILE A 73 -1.25 -0.87 -2.09
N LEU A 74 -1.49 0.37 -1.67
CA LEU A 74 -0.48 1.23 -1.06
C LEU A 74 -0.68 1.30 0.45
N ARG A 75 0.35 0.97 1.21
CA ARG A 75 0.37 1.12 2.68
C ARG A 75 1.35 2.18 3.09
N PHE A 76 0.89 3.16 3.86
CA PHE A 76 1.71 4.17 4.50
C PHE A 76 1.75 3.90 6.00
N GLN A 77 2.95 3.66 6.53
CA GLN A 77 3.15 3.35 7.95
C GLN A 77 4.35 4.15 8.49
N PRO A 78 4.33 4.60 9.75
CA PRO A 78 5.47 5.28 10.36
C PRO A 78 6.72 4.40 10.42
N CYS A 79 6.54 3.13 10.80
CA CYS A 79 7.57 2.11 10.91
C CYS A 79 7.04 0.79 10.35
N THR A 80 7.88 0.05 9.64
CA THR A 80 7.55 -1.29 9.17
C THR A 80 8.18 -2.33 10.11
N ASN A 81 7.40 -3.31 10.55
CA ASN A 81 7.89 -4.48 11.27
C ASN A 81 7.38 -5.76 10.60
N GLN A 82 7.84 -6.92 11.09
CA GLN A 82 7.46 -8.22 10.53
C GLN A 82 5.93 -8.43 10.50
N ASP A 83 5.23 -8.09 11.57
CA ASP A 83 3.76 -8.22 11.63
C ASP A 83 3.08 -7.30 10.61
N SER A 84 3.61 -6.10 10.40
CA SER A 84 3.09 -5.15 9.43
C SER A 84 3.24 -5.66 8.00
N MET A 85 4.38 -6.30 7.70
CA MET A 85 4.62 -6.94 6.41
C MET A 85 3.72 -8.16 6.21
N MET A 86 3.59 -9.03 7.21
CA MET A 86 2.66 -10.17 7.20
C MET A 86 1.23 -9.70 6.90
N ASN A 87 0.75 -8.69 7.62
CA ASN A 87 -0.58 -8.11 7.39
C ASN A 87 -0.73 -7.51 5.97
N ALA A 88 0.35 -7.00 5.36
CA ALA A 88 0.31 -6.46 4.01
C ALA A 88 0.17 -7.59 2.98
N ILE A 89 0.90 -8.68 3.19
CA ILE A 89 0.82 -9.91 2.39
C ILE A 89 -0.60 -10.50 2.48
N ASP A 90 -1.14 -10.64 3.68
CA ASP A 90 -2.49 -11.15 3.90
C ASP A 90 -3.56 -10.30 3.18
N GLN A 91 -3.40 -8.98 3.18
CA GLN A 91 -4.28 -8.09 2.42
C GLN A 91 -4.18 -8.32 0.90
N CYS A 92 -2.97 -8.47 0.37
CA CYS A 92 -2.79 -8.80 -1.04
C CYS A 92 -3.48 -10.12 -1.39
N PHE A 93 -3.40 -11.13 -0.53
CA PHE A 93 -4.09 -12.40 -0.71
C PHE A 93 -5.62 -12.27 -0.69
N GLN A 94 -6.17 -11.47 0.23
CA GLN A 94 -7.62 -11.26 0.30
C GLN A 94 -8.16 -10.60 -0.96
N VAL A 95 -7.48 -9.58 -1.48
CA VAL A 95 -7.87 -8.93 -2.74
C VAL A 95 -7.70 -9.91 -3.91
N TYR A 96 -6.64 -10.72 -3.93
CA TYR A 96 -6.39 -11.70 -4.99
C TYR A 96 -7.52 -12.72 -5.10
N GLN A 97 -8.00 -13.22 -3.96
CA GLN A 97 -9.13 -14.17 -3.92
C GLN A 97 -10.42 -13.57 -4.49
N GLN A 98 -10.56 -12.24 -4.52
CA GLN A 98 -11.73 -11.55 -5.03
C GLN A 98 -11.60 -11.18 -6.52
N THR A 99 -10.38 -10.92 -7.01
CA THR A 99 -10.15 -10.41 -8.37
C THR A 99 -9.57 -11.42 -9.35
N VAL A 100 -8.92 -12.51 -8.88
CA VAL A 100 -8.26 -13.53 -9.73
C VAL A 100 -7.20 -12.93 -10.69
N GLU A 101 -6.63 -11.79 -10.32
CA GLU A 101 -5.62 -11.06 -11.10
C GLU A 101 -4.39 -10.78 -10.25
N THR A 102 -3.23 -10.57 -10.88
CA THR A 102 -1.98 -10.16 -10.20
C THR A 102 -2.22 -8.88 -9.39
N ILE A 103 -1.61 -8.79 -8.19
CA ILE A 103 -1.73 -7.61 -7.33
C ILE A 103 -0.36 -7.08 -6.95
N PHE A 104 -0.24 -5.76 -6.97
CA PHE A 104 0.96 -5.07 -6.51
C PHE A 104 0.70 -4.49 -5.12
N GLY A 105 1.39 -5.01 -4.11
CA GLY A 105 1.42 -4.43 -2.77
C GLY A 105 2.66 -3.54 -2.62
N LEU A 106 2.49 -2.29 -2.19
CA LEU A 106 3.59 -1.41 -1.83
C LEU A 106 3.47 -1.03 -0.36
N VAL A 107 4.55 -1.18 0.40
CA VAL A 107 4.62 -0.75 1.80
C VAL A 107 5.66 0.36 1.91
N CYS A 108 5.22 1.56 2.28
CA CYS A 108 6.03 2.75 2.45
C CYS A 108 6.20 3.06 3.94
N SER A 109 7.44 2.95 4.44
CA SER A 109 7.84 3.36 5.79
C SER A 109 8.26 4.83 5.77
N VAL A 110 7.54 5.69 6.49
CA VAL A 110 7.77 7.14 6.50
C VAL A 110 9.03 7.52 7.26
N ARG A 111 9.34 6.85 8.39
CA ARG A 111 10.53 7.18 9.19
C ARG A 111 11.82 6.64 8.61
N GLU A 112 11.77 5.45 8.03
CA GLU A 112 12.97 4.78 7.50
C GLU A 112 13.25 5.18 6.05
N GLN A 113 12.34 5.90 5.40
CA GLN A 113 12.36 6.22 3.97
C GLN A 113 12.53 4.97 3.09
N THR A 114 12.04 3.84 3.59
CA THR A 114 12.15 2.55 2.92
C THR A 114 10.85 2.20 2.23
N VAL A 115 10.93 1.85 0.95
CA VAL A 115 9.80 1.36 0.16
C VAL A 115 10.03 -0.12 -0.13
N PHE A 116 9.07 -0.95 0.28
CA PHE A 116 9.04 -2.38 -0.05
C PHE A 116 8.00 -2.62 -1.14
N VAL A 117 8.43 -3.28 -2.21
CA VAL A 117 7.54 -3.77 -3.27
C VAL A 117 7.27 -5.23 -3.02
N LEU A 118 6.02 -5.55 -2.72
CA LEU A 118 5.51 -6.91 -2.61
C LEU A 118 4.78 -7.23 -3.92
N LEU A 119 5.45 -8.03 -4.76
CA LEU A 119 4.84 -8.59 -5.96
C LEU A 119 4.15 -9.89 -5.58
N ALA A 120 2.82 -9.88 -5.53
CA ALA A 120 2.03 -11.10 -5.42
C ALA A 120 1.73 -11.63 -6.84
N GLU A 121 2.75 -12.18 -7.50
CA GLU A 121 2.57 -12.96 -8.71
C GLU A 121 2.21 -14.41 -8.36
N TYR A 122 0.95 -14.67 -8.05
CA TYR A 122 0.47 -16.04 -7.91
C TYR A 122 0.01 -16.57 -9.27
N ARG A 123 0.93 -17.17 -10.03
CA ARG A 123 0.53 -18.10 -11.09
C ARG A 123 0.00 -19.36 -10.42
N MET A 124 -1.29 -19.66 -10.59
CA MET A 124 -1.76 -21.02 -10.36
C MET A 124 -0.97 -21.95 -11.30
N VAL A 125 0.01 -22.66 -10.75
CA VAL A 125 0.50 -23.88 -11.39
C VAL A 125 -0.66 -24.87 -11.26
N LYS A 126 -1.43 -25.02 -12.33
CA LYS A 126 -2.39 -26.11 -12.48
C LYS A 126 -1.65 -27.44 -12.53
#